data_AF-X1GLG1-F1
#
_entry.id   AF-X1GLG1-F1
#
_cell.length_a   1.000
_cell.length_b   1.000
_cell.length_c   1.000
_cell.angle_alpha   90.00
_cell.angle_beta   90.00
_cell.angle_gamma   90.00
#
_symmetry.space_group_name_H-M   'P 1'
#
loop_
_entity.id
_entity.type
_entity.pdbx_description
1 polymer ?
#
loop_
_entity_poly.entity_id
_entity_poly.type
_entity_poly.pdbx_seq_one_letter_code
_entity_poly.pdbx_strand_id
1 'polypeptide(L)'
;MDIRSLLTGFLGTLAVTLLVLHFKSDRYLKRSVKVDTISGTKLSARYIQWFFVVLVAAAITMFLMGLLKPGYATILFFTGGTTLFIGSIFLYLVILRNNPVSHSWLYYAYYPSRALTPILFIAAGLFIIIATGANRKSFDTDLLSRESGTGGYLLWGETVTPLTYDLNTEEGRNEYGISSQDFSGVEFIQGRIAGGDDASCLNLNQVTTPPLLGLDVSGFSRSNAFSFTSRFKDLEVDNLWNTLEIAPGENVIYGIVDQTVLQWGTE
;
A
#
# COMPACT_ATOMS: atom_id res chain seq x y z
N MET A 1 0.33 -3.62 26.27
CA MET A 1 -0.62 -2.48 26.33
C MET A 1 -1.65 -2.77 27.41
N ASP A 2 -1.87 -1.83 28.32
CA ASP A 2 -2.76 -2.03 29.47
C ASP A 2 -4.23 -1.94 29.02
N ILE A 3 -5.00 -3.01 29.25
CA ILE A 3 -6.41 -3.15 28.81
C ILE A 3 -7.27 -2.00 29.36
N ARG A 4 -6.89 -1.47 30.55
CA ARG A 4 -7.59 -0.36 31.22
C ARG A 4 -7.40 0.95 30.48
N SER A 5 -6.21 1.19 29.93
CA SER A 5 -5.92 2.39 29.13
C SER A 5 -6.68 2.38 27.80
N LEU A 6 -6.81 1.19 27.19
CA LEU A 6 -7.58 0.99 25.96
C LEU A 6 -9.09 1.21 26.18
N LEU A 7 -9.65 0.63 27.25
CA LEU A 7 -11.06 0.79 27.61
C LEU A 7 -11.42 2.23 27.99
N THR A 8 -10.56 2.91 28.75
CA THR A 8 -10.79 4.32 29.14
C THR A 8 -10.68 5.27 27.95
N GLY A 9 -9.73 5.04 27.04
CA GLY A 9 -9.65 5.78 25.77
C GLY A 9 -10.87 5.58 24.88
N PHE A 10 -11.33 4.33 24.71
CA PHE A 10 -12.52 4.00 23.92
C PHE A 10 -13.81 4.59 24.51
N LEU A 11 -14.03 4.43 25.83
CA LEU A 11 -15.21 4.98 26.49
C LEU A 11 -15.19 6.51 26.54
N GLY A 12 -14.01 7.12 26.72
CA GLY A 12 -13.85 8.58 26.69
C GLY A 12 -14.16 9.16 25.31
N THR A 13 -13.61 8.57 24.25
CA THR A 13 -13.90 8.98 22.87
C THR A 13 -15.36 8.76 22.49
N LEU A 14 -15.96 7.65 22.91
CA LEU A 14 -17.39 7.38 22.71
C LEU A 14 -18.26 8.44 23.41
N ALA A 15 -17.98 8.75 24.68
CA ALA A 15 -18.72 9.73 25.46
C ALA A 15 -18.62 11.15 24.86
N VAL A 16 -17.41 11.57 24.45
CA VAL A 16 -17.19 12.88 23.80
C VAL A 16 -17.93 12.94 22.47
N THR A 17 -17.89 11.86 21.67
CA THR A 17 -18.59 11.79 20.38
C THR A 17 -20.11 11.90 20.58
N LEU A 18 -20.68 11.18 21.55
CA LEU A 18 -22.10 11.25 21.88
C LEU A 18 -22.51 12.63 22.39
N LEU A 19 -21.69 13.28 23.21
CA LEU A 19 -21.93 14.65 23.68
C LEU A 19 -21.91 15.66 22.52
N VAL A 20 -20.92 15.59 21.63
CA VAL A 20 -20.83 16.47 20.46
C VAL A 20 -22.03 16.24 19.54
N LEU A 21 -22.42 14.99 19.30
CA LEU A 21 -23.61 14.65 18.51
C LEU A 21 -24.88 15.21 19.15
N HIS A 22 -25.05 15.07 20.45
CA HIS A 22 -26.21 15.59 21.17
C HIS A 22 -26.29 17.12 21.07
N PHE A 23 -25.19 17.83 21.40
CA PHE A 23 -25.15 19.29 21.33
C PHE A 23 -25.28 19.85 19.91
N LYS A 24 -24.66 19.22 18.91
CA LYS A 24 -24.80 19.65 17.51
C LYS A 24 -26.18 19.30 16.96
N SER A 25 -26.75 18.14 17.30
CA SER A 25 -28.10 17.76 16.87
C SER A 25 -29.13 18.76 17.40
N ASP A 26 -29.08 19.11 18.69
CA ASP A 26 -30.02 20.07 19.28
C ASP A 26 -29.89 21.47 18.70
N ARG A 27 -28.66 21.94 18.46
CA ARG A 27 -28.41 23.23 17.81
C ARG A 27 -28.80 23.21 16.34
N TYR A 28 -28.56 22.09 15.65
CA TYR A 28 -28.87 21.92 14.24
C TYR A 28 -30.38 21.80 14.03
N LEU A 29 -31.12 21.04 14.85
CA LEU A 29 -32.57 20.96 14.83
C LEU A 29 -33.23 22.32 15.10
N LYS A 30 -32.69 23.11 16.04
CA LYS A 30 -33.17 24.48 16.31
C LYS A 30 -32.90 25.46 15.16
N ARG A 31 -31.80 25.31 14.41
CA ARG A 31 -31.49 26.11 13.20
C ARG A 31 -32.20 25.62 11.94
N SER A 32 -32.47 24.31 11.86
CA SER A 32 -33.07 23.61 10.73
C SER A 32 -34.53 23.99 10.45
N VAL A 33 -35.20 24.62 11.41
CA VAL A 33 -36.56 25.15 11.25
C VAL A 33 -36.56 26.47 10.45
N LYS A 34 -35.39 27.12 10.23
CA LYS A 34 -35.34 28.47 9.64
C LYS A 34 -34.59 28.63 8.32
N VAL A 35 -33.83 27.65 7.85
CA VAL A 35 -32.99 27.70 6.62
C VAL A 35 -32.79 26.23 6.19
N ASP A 36 -33.22 25.71 5.02
CA ASP A 36 -32.88 26.09 3.65
C ASP A 36 -34.00 25.69 2.66
N THR A 37 -34.63 26.66 2.02
CA THR A 37 -35.10 26.47 0.63
C THR A 37 -33.87 26.58 -0.26
N ILE A 38 -33.15 25.48 -0.46
CA ILE A 38 -32.16 25.41 -1.55
C ILE A 38 -32.97 25.61 -2.83
N SER A 39 -32.91 26.81 -3.41
CA SER A 39 -33.41 27.09 -4.76
C SER A 39 -32.46 26.43 -5.76
N GLY A 40 -32.36 25.10 -5.70
CA GLY A 40 -31.68 24.33 -6.73
C GLY A 40 -32.46 24.51 -8.02
N THR A 41 -31.81 25.05 -9.04
CA THR A 41 -32.31 25.02 -10.41
C THR A 41 -32.87 23.61 -10.67
N LYS A 42 -34.15 23.51 -11.03
CA LYS A 42 -34.84 22.22 -11.23
C LYS A 42 -34.23 21.49 -12.44
N LEU A 43 -33.06 20.86 -12.29
CA LEU A 43 -32.55 19.96 -13.30
C LEU A 43 -33.56 18.83 -13.48
N SER A 44 -34.02 18.65 -14.72
CA SER A 44 -34.98 17.60 -15.04
C SER A 44 -34.32 16.24 -14.81
N ALA A 45 -35.06 15.32 -14.16
CA ALA A 45 -34.57 13.98 -13.84
C ALA A 45 -34.05 13.24 -15.08
N ARG A 46 -34.60 13.56 -16.26
CA ARG A 46 -34.14 12.99 -17.54
C ARG A 46 -32.69 13.35 -17.85
N TYR A 47 -32.24 14.58 -17.59
CA TYR A 47 -30.84 14.96 -17.83
C TYR A 47 -29.89 14.26 -16.87
N ILE A 48 -30.30 14.07 -15.61
CA ILE A 48 -29.49 13.35 -14.61
C ILE A 48 -29.38 11.87 -14.98
N GLN A 49 -30.46 11.26 -15.49
CA GLN A 49 -30.44 9.88 -16.01
C GLN A 49 -29.54 9.73 -17.23
N TRP A 50 -29.63 10.66 -18.20
CA TRP A 50 -28.73 10.65 -19.37
C TRP A 50 -27.26 10.83 -18.96
N PHE A 51 -26.99 11.74 -18.03
CA PHE A 51 -25.64 11.94 -17.49
C PHE A 51 -25.10 10.67 -16.81
N PHE A 52 -25.94 9.98 -16.02
CA PHE A 52 -25.57 8.68 -15.44
C PHE A 52 -25.22 7.64 -16.50
N VAL A 53 -26.03 7.51 -17.55
CA VAL A 53 -25.75 6.56 -18.66
C VAL A 53 -24.41 6.87 -19.33
N VAL A 54 -24.11 8.15 -19.55
CA VAL A 54 -22.81 8.58 -20.10
C VAL A 54 -21.65 8.20 -19.17
N LEU A 55 -21.80 8.42 -17.85
CA LEU A 55 -20.78 8.03 -16.87
C LEU A 55 -20.55 6.52 -16.81
N VAL A 56 -21.62 5.73 -16.89
CA VAL A 56 -21.52 4.26 -16.94
C VAL A 56 -20.84 3.80 -18.23
N ALA A 57 -21.20 4.37 -19.37
CA ALA A 57 -20.55 4.07 -20.64
C ALA A 57 -19.05 4.42 -20.61
N ALA A 58 -18.69 5.58 -20.03
CA ALA A 58 -17.30 5.98 -19.82
C ALA A 58 -16.55 5.00 -18.91
N ALA A 59 -17.15 4.59 -17.79
CA ALA A 59 -16.57 3.61 -16.87
C ALA A 59 -16.34 2.24 -17.53
N ILE A 60 -17.31 1.75 -18.32
CA ILE A 60 -17.17 0.50 -19.09
C ILE A 60 -16.05 0.61 -20.11
N THR A 61 -15.95 1.76 -20.80
CA THR A 61 -14.88 1.99 -21.78
C THR A 61 -13.51 1.98 -21.12
N MET A 62 -13.36 2.65 -19.97
CA MET A 62 -12.12 2.63 -19.19
C MET A 62 -11.78 1.22 -18.71
N PHE A 63 -12.78 0.44 -18.27
CA PHE A 63 -12.60 -0.95 -17.88
C PHE A 63 -12.12 -1.83 -19.03
N LEU A 64 -12.76 -1.74 -20.21
CA LEU A 64 -12.33 -2.48 -21.40
C LEU A 64 -10.91 -2.09 -21.84
N MET A 65 -10.56 -0.80 -21.80
CA MET A 65 -9.20 -0.34 -22.09
C MET A 65 -8.17 -0.86 -21.09
N GLY A 66 -8.53 -0.96 -19.81
CA GLY A 66 -7.67 -1.52 -18.76
C GLY A 66 -7.33 -2.99 -19.01
N LEU A 67 -8.28 -3.78 -19.52
CA LEU A 67 -8.04 -5.18 -19.90
C LEU A 67 -7.11 -5.31 -21.12
N LEU A 68 -7.19 -4.38 -22.06
CA LEU A 68 -6.39 -4.39 -23.28
C LEU A 68 -4.97 -3.84 -23.09
N LYS A 69 -4.75 -3.00 -22.07
CA LYS A 69 -3.46 -2.36 -21.79
C LYS A 69 -3.01 -2.59 -20.34
N PRO A 70 -2.33 -3.72 -20.05
CA PRO A 70 -1.89 -4.08 -18.71
C PRO A 70 -1.05 -2.98 -18.01
N GLY A 71 -0.20 -2.27 -18.77
CA GLY A 71 0.64 -1.20 -18.22
C GLY A 71 -0.10 0.01 -17.67
N TYR A 72 -1.38 0.22 -18.04
CA TYR A 72 -2.23 1.30 -17.51
C TYR A 72 -3.44 0.79 -16.73
N ALA A 73 -3.54 -0.53 -16.52
CA ALA A 73 -4.72 -1.18 -15.98
C ALA A 73 -5.12 -0.62 -14.61
N THR A 74 -4.17 -0.45 -13.70
CA THR A 74 -4.39 0.11 -12.35
C THR A 74 -5.07 1.47 -12.40
N ILE A 75 -4.53 2.40 -13.21
CA ILE A 75 -5.06 3.76 -13.33
C ILE A 75 -6.46 3.72 -13.95
N LEU A 76 -6.63 2.97 -15.05
CA LEU A 76 -7.89 2.88 -15.79
C LEU A 76 -9.02 2.24 -14.98
N PHE A 77 -8.74 1.17 -14.24
CA PHE A 77 -9.72 0.54 -13.36
C PHE A 77 -10.10 1.44 -12.18
N PHE A 78 -9.13 2.13 -11.58
CA PHE A 78 -9.39 3.05 -10.47
C PHE A 78 -10.22 4.25 -10.92
N THR A 79 -9.88 4.89 -12.05
CA THR A 79 -10.65 6.02 -12.59
C THR A 79 -12.03 5.58 -13.07
N GLY A 80 -12.14 4.40 -13.69
CA GLY A 80 -13.43 3.81 -14.08
C GLY A 80 -14.34 3.55 -12.89
N GLY A 81 -13.80 2.94 -11.82
CA GLY A 81 -14.53 2.70 -10.57
C GLY A 81 -14.98 3.98 -9.89
N THR A 82 -14.14 5.02 -9.86
CA THR A 82 -14.48 6.34 -9.30
C THR A 82 -15.62 7.01 -10.10
N THR A 83 -15.57 6.91 -11.43
CA THR A 83 -16.61 7.46 -12.32
C THR A 83 -17.96 6.77 -12.08
N LEU A 84 -17.94 5.44 -11.91
CA LEU A 84 -19.15 4.65 -11.60
C LEU A 84 -19.69 4.96 -10.20
N PHE A 85 -18.82 5.18 -9.21
CA PHE A 85 -19.21 5.62 -7.87
C PHE A 85 -19.95 6.96 -7.91
N ILE A 86 -19.40 7.96 -8.62
CA ILE A 86 -20.05 9.27 -8.80
C ILE A 86 -21.41 9.11 -9.51
N GLY A 87 -21.47 8.30 -10.57
CA GLY A 87 -22.71 8.01 -11.28
C GLY A 87 -23.78 7.38 -10.36
N SER A 88 -23.38 6.47 -9.49
CA SER A 88 -24.29 5.76 -8.58
C SER A 88 -24.96 6.70 -7.57
N ILE A 89 -24.27 7.78 -7.14
CA ILE A 89 -24.85 8.83 -6.30
C ILE A 89 -25.94 9.60 -7.05
N PHE A 90 -25.71 9.94 -8.32
CA PHE A 90 -26.71 10.62 -9.16
C PHE A 90 -27.93 9.74 -9.45
N LEU A 91 -27.73 8.43 -9.66
CA LEU A 91 -28.83 7.48 -9.79
C LEU A 91 -29.65 7.39 -8.50
N TYR A 92 -28.98 7.31 -7.35
CA TYR A 92 -29.65 7.27 -6.06
C TYR A 92 -30.50 8.52 -5.81
N LEU A 93 -30.02 9.71 -6.21
CA LEU A 93 -30.81 10.95 -6.18
C LEU A 93 -32.07 10.89 -7.05
N VAL A 94 -32.01 10.24 -8.22
CA VAL A 94 -33.18 10.06 -9.10
C VAL A 94 -34.17 9.05 -8.51
N ILE A 95 -33.68 7.95 -7.93
CA ILE A 95 -34.53 6.95 -7.25
C ILE A 95 -35.24 7.59 -6.05
N LEU A 96 -34.50 8.39 -5.25
CA LEU A 96 -35.03 9.16 -4.13
C LEU A 96 -36.17 10.11 -4.54
N ARG A 97 -36.07 10.68 -5.73
CA ARG A 97 -37.07 11.59 -6.28
C ARG A 97 -38.32 10.87 -6.80
N ASN A 98 -38.18 9.68 -7.36
CA ASN A 98 -39.25 9.02 -8.12
C ASN A 98 -40.08 7.99 -7.31
N ASN A 99 -39.58 7.46 -6.19
CA ASN A 99 -40.28 6.40 -5.43
C ASN A 99 -40.49 6.76 -3.95
N PRO A 100 -41.55 7.49 -3.58
CA PRO A 100 -41.81 7.80 -2.19
C PRO A 100 -42.29 6.60 -1.37
N VAL A 101 -41.39 5.97 -0.61
CA VAL A 101 -41.73 4.81 0.23
C VAL A 101 -41.58 5.16 1.72
N SER A 102 -42.70 5.24 2.46
CA SER A 102 -42.83 5.46 3.92
C SER A 102 -42.71 6.91 4.45
N HIS A 103 -43.23 7.17 5.65
CA HIS A 103 -43.29 8.51 6.28
C HIS A 103 -41.92 9.13 6.56
N SER A 104 -40.90 8.32 6.84
CA SER A 104 -39.50 8.74 6.96
C SER A 104 -38.91 9.20 5.63
N TRP A 105 -39.44 8.71 4.50
CA TRP A 105 -39.01 9.12 3.18
C TRP A 105 -39.48 10.51 2.78
N LEU A 106 -40.69 10.92 3.17
CA LEU A 106 -41.18 12.28 2.94
C LEU A 106 -40.23 13.32 3.56
N TYR A 107 -39.68 13.03 4.73
CA TYR A 107 -38.68 13.88 5.37
C TYR A 107 -37.38 13.97 4.55
N TYR A 108 -36.86 12.84 4.06
CA TYR A 108 -35.63 12.82 3.26
C TYR A 108 -35.81 13.35 1.83
N ALA A 109 -37.00 13.21 1.24
CA ALA A 109 -37.36 13.82 -0.04
C ALA A 109 -37.43 15.35 0.06
N TYR A 110 -37.84 15.88 1.22
CA TYR A 110 -37.90 17.32 1.48
C TYR A 110 -36.54 17.91 1.91
N TYR A 111 -35.73 17.12 2.62
CA TYR A 111 -34.37 17.49 3.05
C TYR A 111 -33.31 16.52 2.48
N PRO A 112 -33.09 16.51 1.15
CA PRO A 112 -32.23 15.53 0.49
C PRO A 112 -30.80 15.56 1.00
N SER A 113 -30.26 16.73 1.35
CA SER A 113 -28.91 16.88 1.90
C SER A 113 -28.70 16.12 3.21
N ARG A 114 -29.74 15.96 4.03
CA ARG A 114 -29.68 15.26 5.33
C ARG A 114 -29.69 13.74 5.19
N ALA A 115 -30.29 13.22 4.12
CA ALA A 115 -30.22 11.79 3.78
C ALA A 115 -28.92 11.45 3.04
N LEU A 116 -28.49 12.35 2.15
CA LEU A 116 -27.37 12.10 1.24
C LEU A 116 -26.03 12.05 1.98
N THR A 117 -25.83 12.92 2.97
CA THR A 117 -24.52 13.10 3.61
C THR A 117 -24.03 11.83 4.32
N PRO A 118 -24.82 11.16 5.18
CA PRO A 118 -24.38 9.91 5.80
C PRO A 118 -24.14 8.78 4.79
N ILE A 119 -25.01 8.65 3.79
CA ILE A 119 -24.90 7.63 2.74
C ILE A 119 -23.63 7.84 1.93
N LEU A 120 -23.31 9.08 1.57
CA LEU A 120 -22.10 9.45 0.85
C LEU A 120 -20.84 9.09 1.64
N PHE A 121 -20.80 9.39 2.94
CA PHE A 121 -19.65 9.03 3.79
C PHE A 121 -19.44 7.52 3.90
N ILE A 122 -20.51 6.75 4.10
CA ILE A 122 -20.44 5.27 4.17
C ILE A 122 -19.97 4.71 2.82
N ALA A 123 -20.58 5.16 1.72
CA ALA A 123 -20.25 4.68 0.39
C ALA A 123 -18.81 5.06 -0.01
N ALA A 124 -18.35 6.27 0.32
CA ALA A 124 -16.97 6.70 0.07
C ALA A 124 -15.97 5.90 0.91
N GLY A 125 -16.27 5.64 2.18
CA GLY A 125 -15.43 4.79 3.04
C GLY A 125 -15.31 3.36 2.51
N LEU A 126 -16.42 2.74 2.11
CA LEU A 126 -16.43 1.41 1.49
C LEU A 126 -15.65 1.39 0.17
N PHE A 127 -15.83 2.42 -0.67
CA PHE A 127 -15.09 2.55 -1.92
C PHE A 127 -13.58 2.62 -1.68
N ILE A 128 -13.12 3.43 -0.73
CA ILE A 128 -11.69 3.54 -0.38
C ILE A 128 -11.15 2.20 0.11
N ILE A 129 -11.85 1.51 1.01
CA ILE A 129 -11.42 0.20 1.53
C ILE A 129 -11.29 -0.83 0.40
N ILE A 130 -12.29 -0.93 -0.47
CA ILE A 130 -12.26 -1.89 -1.59
C ILE A 130 -11.18 -1.50 -2.60
N ALA A 131 -11.07 -0.21 -2.95
CA ALA A 131 -10.09 0.26 -3.92
C ALA A 131 -8.67 0.04 -3.43
N THR A 132 -8.37 0.36 -2.17
CA THR A 132 -7.05 0.11 -1.57
C THR A 132 -6.75 -1.38 -1.44
N GLY A 133 -7.72 -2.20 -1.04
CA GLY A 133 -7.56 -3.66 -0.96
C GLY A 133 -7.31 -4.31 -2.32
N ALA A 134 -8.06 -3.92 -3.35
CA ALA A 134 -7.92 -4.46 -4.70
C ALA A 134 -6.64 -3.99 -5.41
N ASN A 135 -6.12 -2.80 -5.07
CA ASN A 135 -4.86 -2.27 -5.61
C ASN A 135 -3.65 -2.56 -4.71
N ARG A 136 -3.83 -3.35 -3.64
CA ARG A 136 -2.70 -3.82 -2.85
C ARG A 136 -1.84 -4.70 -3.75
N LYS A 137 -0.59 -4.30 -3.98
CA LYS A 137 0.38 -5.17 -4.63
C LYS A 137 0.50 -6.45 -3.79
N SER A 138 0.05 -7.58 -4.34
CA SER A 138 0.47 -8.88 -3.83
C SER A 138 1.95 -9.01 -4.12
N PHE A 139 2.75 -9.31 -3.09
CA PHE A 139 4.11 -9.78 -3.32
C PHE A 139 4.02 -10.99 -4.25
N ASP A 140 4.89 -11.01 -5.26
CA ASP A 140 4.83 -11.99 -6.34
C ASP A 140 4.75 -13.41 -5.79
N THR A 141 3.95 -14.27 -6.43
CA THR A 141 3.67 -15.63 -5.94
C THR A 141 4.89 -16.55 -5.96
N ASP A 142 5.99 -16.12 -6.57
CA ASP A 142 7.24 -16.87 -6.64
C ASP A 142 8.36 -16.23 -5.81
N LEU A 143 8.14 -16.17 -4.49
CA LEU A 143 9.17 -15.75 -3.51
C LEU A 143 10.40 -16.68 -3.49
N LEU A 144 10.37 -17.81 -4.20
CA LEU A 144 11.49 -18.73 -4.35
C LEU A 144 12.26 -18.51 -5.66
N SER A 145 11.72 -17.70 -6.59
CA SER A 145 12.45 -17.29 -7.79
C SER A 145 13.69 -16.50 -7.41
N ARG A 146 14.79 -16.78 -8.13
CA ARG A 146 16.05 -16.04 -7.98
C ARG A 146 15.89 -14.57 -8.34
N GLU A 147 14.97 -14.21 -9.23
CA GLU A 147 14.74 -12.81 -9.63
C GLU A 147 13.84 -12.03 -8.66
N SER A 148 13.27 -12.72 -7.65
CA SER A 148 12.37 -12.11 -6.67
C SER A 148 13.11 -11.23 -5.65
N GLY A 149 12.34 -10.49 -4.85
CA GLY A 149 12.87 -9.62 -3.79
C GLY A 149 13.60 -10.35 -2.66
N THR A 150 13.50 -11.68 -2.57
CA THR A 150 14.28 -12.50 -1.61
C THR A 150 15.55 -13.08 -2.24
N GLY A 151 15.74 -12.94 -3.55
CA GLY A 151 16.83 -13.58 -4.29
C GLY A 151 16.74 -15.12 -4.33
N GLY A 152 15.58 -15.69 -3.97
CA GLY A 152 15.38 -17.13 -3.82
C GLY A 152 15.93 -17.70 -2.50
N TYR A 153 16.28 -16.86 -1.53
CA TYR A 153 16.70 -17.29 -0.19
C TYR A 153 15.49 -17.45 0.73
N LEU A 154 15.45 -18.54 1.49
CA LEU A 154 14.34 -18.86 2.38
C LEU A 154 14.46 -18.19 3.74
N LEU A 155 15.69 -18.00 4.23
CA LEU A 155 15.98 -17.57 5.60
C LEU A 155 16.97 -16.40 5.58
N TRP A 156 16.72 -15.44 6.47
CA TRP A 156 17.64 -14.36 6.83
C TRP A 156 17.84 -14.40 8.35
N GLY A 157 19.07 -14.24 8.80
CA GLY A 157 19.40 -14.28 10.21
C GLY A 157 20.54 -13.31 10.54
N GLU A 158 20.39 -12.63 11.66
CA GLU A 158 21.41 -11.74 12.21
C GLU A 158 21.88 -12.29 13.55
N THR A 159 23.18 -12.15 13.83
CA THR A 159 23.80 -12.65 15.04
C THR A 159 24.37 -11.50 15.84
N VAL A 160 24.20 -11.56 17.16
CA VAL A 160 24.77 -10.55 18.08
C VAL A 160 26.26 -10.77 18.32
N THR A 161 26.73 -11.99 18.10
CA THR A 161 28.15 -12.37 18.19
C THR A 161 28.71 -12.62 16.79
N PRO A 162 29.93 -12.17 16.49
CA PRO A 162 30.55 -12.43 15.19
C PRO A 162 30.65 -13.92 14.88
N LEU A 163 30.30 -14.30 13.65
CA LEU A 163 30.56 -15.63 13.11
C LEU A 163 31.98 -15.65 12.51
N THR A 164 32.91 -16.28 13.21
CA THR A 164 34.33 -16.37 12.82
C THR A 164 34.62 -17.54 11.89
N TYR A 165 33.81 -18.59 11.94
CA TYR A 165 33.95 -19.77 11.08
C TYR A 165 32.91 -19.77 9.94
N ASP A 166 33.27 -20.40 8.82
CA ASP A 166 32.39 -20.59 7.68
C ASP A 166 31.34 -21.67 7.99
N LEU A 167 30.05 -21.30 7.97
CA LEU A 167 28.93 -22.21 8.25
C LEU A 167 28.74 -23.30 7.19
N ASN A 168 29.43 -23.20 6.05
CA ASN A 168 29.41 -24.23 5.00
C ASN A 168 30.45 -25.33 5.23
N THR A 169 31.39 -25.14 6.16
CA THR A 169 32.42 -26.12 6.51
C THR A 169 31.98 -27.01 7.68
N GLU A 170 32.52 -28.23 7.76
CA GLU A 170 32.24 -29.14 8.89
C GLU A 170 32.68 -28.54 10.22
N GLU A 171 33.84 -27.88 10.24
CA GLU A 171 34.40 -27.20 11.41
C GLU A 171 33.47 -26.09 11.92
N GLY A 172 33.02 -25.19 11.02
CA GLY A 172 32.11 -24.12 11.40
C GLY A 172 30.72 -24.61 11.82
N ARG A 173 30.21 -25.67 11.17
CA ARG A 173 28.94 -26.29 11.59
C ARG A 173 29.04 -26.90 12.98
N ASN A 174 30.15 -27.57 13.30
CA ASN A 174 30.37 -28.14 14.63
C ASN A 174 30.51 -27.06 15.71
N GLU A 175 31.23 -25.96 15.44
CA GLU A 175 31.42 -24.85 16.38
C GLU A 175 30.08 -24.22 16.79
N TYR A 176 29.17 -24.00 15.83
CA TYR A 176 27.90 -23.34 16.08
C TYR A 176 26.73 -24.32 16.31
N GLY A 177 27.01 -25.63 16.42
CA GLY A 177 25.99 -26.65 16.65
C GLY A 177 24.97 -26.79 15.52
N ILE A 178 25.34 -26.47 14.28
CA ILE A 178 24.50 -26.64 13.10
C ILE A 178 24.59 -28.10 12.66
N SER A 179 23.55 -28.87 12.98
CA SER A 179 23.42 -30.26 12.57
C SER A 179 23.42 -30.40 11.04
N SER A 180 24.42 -31.10 10.49
CA SER A 180 24.50 -31.41 9.06
C SER A 180 23.30 -32.23 8.56
N GLN A 181 22.64 -32.96 9.46
CA GLN A 181 21.46 -33.75 9.11
C GLN A 181 20.20 -32.89 8.95
N ASP A 182 20.02 -31.89 9.81
CA ASP A 182 18.87 -30.97 9.77
C ASP A 182 19.01 -29.89 8.69
N PHE A 183 20.26 -29.49 8.39
CA PHE A 183 20.59 -28.47 7.39
C PHE A 183 21.26 -29.06 6.15
N SER A 184 20.91 -30.30 5.80
CA SER A 184 21.38 -30.96 4.59
C SER A 184 20.90 -30.20 3.34
N GLY A 185 21.83 -29.83 2.46
CA GLY A 185 21.54 -29.07 1.24
C GLY A 185 21.32 -27.56 1.44
N VAL A 186 21.52 -27.03 2.66
CA VAL A 186 21.49 -25.59 2.93
C VAL A 186 22.88 -25.00 2.74
N GLU A 187 22.97 -24.03 1.83
CA GLU A 187 24.15 -23.17 1.64
C GLU A 187 23.93 -21.85 2.36
N PHE A 188 24.90 -21.43 3.17
CA PHE A 188 24.88 -20.19 3.92
C PHE A 188 25.70 -19.13 3.18
N ILE A 189 25.17 -17.91 3.10
CA ILE A 189 25.97 -16.75 2.73
C ILE A 189 26.13 -15.89 3.97
N GLN A 190 27.37 -15.72 4.40
CA GLN A 190 27.72 -14.90 5.55
C GLN A 190 28.16 -13.52 5.07
N GLY A 191 27.68 -12.50 5.78
CA GLY A 191 28.07 -11.11 5.57
C GLY A 191 28.36 -10.42 6.90
N ARG A 192 29.13 -9.35 6.83
CA ARG A 192 29.41 -8.44 7.94
C ARG A 192 28.51 -7.22 7.80
N ILE A 193 27.88 -6.82 8.89
CA ILE A 193 27.04 -5.63 8.92
C ILE A 193 27.82 -4.52 9.64
N ALA A 194 27.99 -3.38 8.97
CA ALA A 194 28.24 -2.12 9.65
C ALA A 194 26.87 -1.50 9.96
N GLY A 195 26.62 -1.25 11.24
CA GLY A 195 25.33 -0.73 11.71
C GLY A 195 24.98 0.62 11.08
N GLY A 196 23.69 0.92 11.08
CA GLY A 196 23.11 2.13 10.54
C GLY A 196 21.65 2.29 10.95
N ASP A 197 20.99 3.32 10.45
CA ASP A 197 19.56 3.55 10.65
C ASP A 197 18.74 2.57 9.80
N ASP A 198 17.66 2.03 10.37
CA ASP A 198 16.78 1.10 9.65
C ASP A 198 16.20 1.75 8.38
N ALA A 199 16.56 1.21 7.22
CA ALA A 199 16.09 1.68 5.91
C ALA A 199 14.82 1.00 5.43
N SER A 200 14.09 0.30 6.31
CA SER A 200 12.84 -0.35 5.98
C SER A 200 11.68 0.65 5.81
N CYS A 201 10.64 0.21 5.09
CA CYS A 201 9.38 0.94 4.98
C CYS A 201 8.65 1.16 6.32
N LEU A 202 9.12 0.56 7.42
CA LEU A 202 8.57 0.76 8.76
C LEU A 202 9.19 1.98 9.45
N ASN A 203 10.36 2.44 9.01
CA ASN A 203 10.97 3.64 9.52
C ASN A 203 10.41 4.86 8.78
N LEU A 204 9.62 5.67 9.49
CA LEU A 204 9.04 6.90 8.93
C LEU A 204 10.05 8.06 8.87
N ASN A 205 11.19 7.92 9.57
CA ASN A 205 12.22 8.96 9.60
C ASN A 205 13.13 8.85 8.38
N GLN A 206 13.75 9.97 8.00
CA GLN A 206 14.78 10.00 6.98
C GLN A 206 16.01 9.21 7.44
N VAL A 207 16.46 8.29 6.58
CA VAL A 207 17.65 7.46 6.84
C VAL A 207 18.90 8.19 6.36
N THR A 208 19.72 8.62 7.30
CA THR A 208 20.97 9.34 7.02
C THR A 208 22.18 8.44 6.87
N THR A 209 22.17 7.27 7.51
CA THR A 209 23.28 6.31 7.43
C THR A 209 22.71 4.90 7.32
N PRO A 210 22.37 4.42 6.10
CA PRO A 210 21.84 3.07 5.95
C PRO A 210 22.89 2.02 6.35
N PRO A 211 22.48 0.85 6.86
CA PRO A 211 23.40 -0.23 7.18
C PRO A 211 24.14 -0.68 5.93
N LEU A 212 25.43 -0.97 6.09
CA LEU A 212 26.28 -1.47 5.01
C LEU A 212 26.57 -2.95 5.24
N LEU A 213 26.28 -3.77 4.23
CA LEU A 213 26.57 -5.20 4.26
C LEU A 213 27.81 -5.48 3.41
N GLY A 214 28.88 -5.94 4.05
CA GLY A 214 30.04 -6.52 3.39
C GLY A 214 29.84 -8.02 3.23
N LEU A 215 29.76 -8.51 2.00
CA LEU A 215 29.38 -9.89 1.68
C LEU A 215 30.36 -10.50 0.69
N ASP A 216 30.53 -11.83 0.75
CA ASP A 216 31.13 -12.58 -0.35
C ASP A 216 30.11 -12.71 -1.48
N VAL A 217 30.41 -12.08 -2.62
CA VAL A 217 29.53 -12.04 -3.78
C VAL A 217 29.44 -13.37 -4.53
N SER A 218 30.37 -14.30 -4.27
CA SER A 218 30.48 -15.54 -5.04
C SER A 218 29.17 -16.35 -5.01
N GLY A 219 28.49 -16.41 -3.86
CA GLY A 219 27.21 -17.11 -3.71
C GLY A 219 26.05 -16.46 -4.46
N PHE A 220 25.98 -15.12 -4.44
CA PHE A 220 24.94 -14.38 -5.17
C PHE A 220 25.17 -14.40 -6.69
N SER A 221 26.43 -14.34 -7.11
CA SER A 221 26.83 -14.44 -8.52
C SER A 221 26.51 -15.81 -9.11
N ARG A 222 26.90 -16.91 -8.41
CA ARG A 222 26.59 -18.29 -8.84
C ARG A 222 25.09 -18.54 -8.98
N SER A 223 24.30 -17.97 -8.08
CA SER A 223 22.85 -18.19 -8.05
C SER A 223 22.04 -17.20 -8.88
N ASN A 224 22.70 -16.17 -9.44
CA ASN A 224 22.08 -15.06 -10.15
C ASN A 224 20.89 -14.47 -9.37
N ALA A 225 21.09 -14.28 -8.07
CA ALA A 225 20.06 -13.83 -7.15
C ALA A 225 19.72 -12.34 -7.37
N PHE A 226 18.47 -11.99 -7.12
CA PHE A 226 17.86 -10.66 -7.25
C PHE A 226 17.79 -10.13 -8.69
N SER A 227 16.71 -9.42 -8.99
CA SER A 227 16.60 -8.62 -10.21
C SER A 227 17.10 -7.19 -9.97
N PHE A 228 17.69 -6.60 -11.00
CA PHE A 228 18.26 -5.25 -10.94
C PHE A 228 17.48 -4.29 -11.83
N THR A 229 17.06 -3.17 -11.25
CA THR A 229 16.27 -2.12 -11.94
C THR A 229 17.15 -1.21 -12.80
N SER A 230 18.38 -0.94 -12.37
CA SER A 230 19.29 0.02 -13.00
C SER A 230 20.75 -0.36 -12.78
N ARG A 231 21.61 0.02 -13.73
CA ARG A 231 23.07 -0.13 -13.67
C ARG A 231 23.77 1.04 -14.33
N PHE A 232 25.05 1.22 -14.04
CA PHE A 232 25.91 2.14 -14.79
C PHE A 232 26.03 1.71 -16.25
N LYS A 233 25.96 2.67 -17.17
CA LYS A 233 25.95 2.39 -18.62
C LYS A 233 27.29 1.90 -19.16
N ASP A 234 28.38 2.33 -18.54
CA ASP A 234 29.75 2.09 -19.03
C ASP A 234 30.38 0.81 -18.42
N LEU A 235 29.62 0.06 -17.63
CA LEU A 235 30.04 -1.18 -16.98
C LEU A 235 29.49 -2.39 -17.76
N GLU A 236 30.36 -3.02 -18.56
CA GLU A 236 30.06 -4.28 -19.23
C GLU A 236 30.44 -5.46 -18.32
N VAL A 237 29.44 -6.02 -17.64
CA VAL A 237 29.60 -7.20 -16.78
C VAL A 237 28.43 -8.15 -17.01
N ASP A 238 28.72 -9.45 -17.11
CA ASP A 238 27.70 -10.48 -17.35
C ASP A 238 26.76 -10.63 -16.14
N ASN A 239 27.33 -10.61 -14.93
CA ASN A 239 26.58 -10.64 -13.67
C ASN A 239 26.85 -9.35 -12.89
N LEU A 240 25.77 -8.67 -12.49
CA LEU A 240 25.85 -7.39 -11.77
C LEU A 240 26.46 -7.53 -10.37
N TRP A 241 26.38 -8.69 -9.71
CA TRP A 241 27.08 -8.92 -8.44
C TRP A 241 28.60 -8.80 -8.57
N ASN A 242 29.16 -9.14 -9.73
CA ASN A 242 30.60 -9.05 -9.96
C ASN A 242 31.08 -7.59 -10.08
N THR A 243 30.18 -6.61 -10.19
CA THR A 243 30.56 -5.19 -10.16
C THR A 243 31.21 -4.80 -8.83
N LEU A 244 30.86 -5.47 -7.73
CA LEU A 244 31.42 -5.19 -6.40
C LEU A 244 32.89 -5.63 -6.26
N GLU A 245 33.39 -6.50 -7.14
CA GLU A 245 34.80 -6.92 -7.16
C GLU A 245 35.69 -5.95 -7.94
N ILE A 246 35.09 -5.05 -8.73
CA ILE A 246 35.82 -4.06 -9.53
C ILE A 246 36.21 -2.90 -8.62
N ALA A 247 37.49 -2.51 -8.65
CA ALA A 247 37.98 -1.31 -7.99
C ALA A 247 37.94 -0.11 -8.96
N PRO A 248 36.95 0.81 -8.83
CA PRO A 248 36.83 1.96 -9.74
C PRO A 248 37.90 3.05 -9.55
N GLY A 249 38.61 3.07 -8.42
CA GLY A 249 39.63 4.07 -8.11
C GLY A 249 40.15 3.96 -6.68
N GLU A 250 41.05 4.86 -6.29
CA GLU A 250 41.52 4.94 -4.90
C GLU A 250 40.39 5.38 -3.97
N ASN A 251 40.13 4.61 -2.90
CA ASN A 251 39.07 4.84 -1.91
C ASN A 251 37.63 4.92 -2.47
N VAL A 252 37.39 4.34 -3.65
CA VAL A 252 36.04 4.23 -4.21
C VAL A 252 35.71 2.76 -4.37
N ILE A 253 34.53 2.37 -3.89
CA ILE A 253 33.97 1.03 -4.06
C ILE A 253 32.62 1.13 -4.75
N TYR A 254 32.26 0.13 -5.54
CA TYR A 254 30.90 -0.01 -5.99
C TYR A 254 30.01 -0.53 -4.86
N GLY A 255 28.73 -0.18 -4.92
CA GLY A 255 27.72 -0.63 -3.97
C GLY A 255 26.43 -0.95 -4.72
N ILE A 256 25.71 -1.96 -4.22
CA ILE A 256 24.35 -2.26 -4.64
C ILE A 256 23.42 -1.71 -3.56
N VAL A 257 22.39 -0.98 -3.98
CA VAL A 257 21.44 -0.33 -3.08
C VAL A 257 20.01 -0.70 -3.50
N ASP A 258 19.15 -0.91 -2.51
CA ASP A 258 17.72 -1.06 -2.76
C ASP A 258 17.16 0.24 -3.38
N GLN A 259 16.36 0.08 -4.44
CA GLN A 259 15.83 1.21 -5.20
C GLN A 259 15.04 2.18 -4.32
N THR A 260 14.23 1.66 -3.39
CA THR A 260 13.38 2.48 -2.54
C THR A 260 14.19 3.24 -1.52
N VAL A 261 15.24 2.61 -0.95
CA VAL A 261 16.18 3.27 -0.04
C VAL A 261 16.89 4.42 -0.76
N LEU A 262 17.33 4.22 -2.00
CA LEU A 262 17.97 5.28 -2.78
C LEU A 262 16.99 6.43 -3.10
N GLN A 263 15.77 6.09 -3.55
CA GLN A 263 14.76 7.06 -3.97
C GLN A 263 14.28 7.95 -2.82
N TRP A 264 14.12 7.40 -1.61
CA TRP A 264 13.57 8.15 -0.46
C TRP A 264 14.63 8.62 0.54
N GLY A 265 15.84 8.06 0.51
CA GLY A 265 16.93 8.41 1.42
C GLY A 265 17.77 9.61 0.99
N THR A 266 17.73 10.00 -0.29
CA THR A 266 18.61 11.04 -0.87
C THR A 266 17.93 12.37 -1.20
N GLU A 267 16.67 12.57 -0.78
CA GLU A 267 15.94 13.85 -0.91
C GLU A 267 16.13 14.81 0.27
#